data_AF-A0A8R7TXV9-F1
#
_entry.id   AF-A0A8R7TXV9-F1
#
_cell.length_a   1.000
_cell.length_b   1.000
_cell.length_c   1.000
_cell.angle_alpha   90.00
_cell.angle_beta   90.00
_cell.angle_gamma   90.00
#
_symmetry.space_group_name_H-M   'P 1'
#
loop_
_entity.id
_entity.type
_entity.pdbx_description
1 polymer ?
#
loop_
_entity_poly.entity_id
_entity_poly.type
_entity_poly.pdbx_seq_one_letter_code
_entity_poly.pdbx_strand_id
1 'polypeptide(L)'
;MFPTNDLCAQALDDFNHLLSEVQQAQILLDTCVFASTPARPEADSGTEYSGGAGRRILVGNPPPRPPFGCVTYGYYLSYFWANAEVTRNALGIKEGSVEEWVRCHNGDLPYTIDLRSSIEYHRNVTANGGYRALVYSGDHDALVPHLGTQAWIRSLGFPVAHHWRAWHLHGQSAGFTLTYSNNMTFTTIKGGGHTAPEYEPERCFAMFSRWILGEPL
;
A
#
# COMPACT_ATOMS: atom_id res chain seq x y z
N MET A 1 0.69 20.82 7.48
CA MET A 1 0.96 21.68 8.65
C MET A 1 1.76 22.86 8.14
N PHE A 2 1.42 24.10 8.49
CA PHE A 2 2.23 25.26 8.09
C PHE A 2 3.29 25.52 9.17
N PRO A 3 4.56 25.74 8.80
CA PRO A 3 5.62 26.01 9.78
C PRO A 3 5.30 27.28 10.57
N THR A 4 5.58 27.28 11.87
CA THR A 4 5.27 28.39 12.78
C THR A 4 6.40 29.41 12.93
N ASN A 5 7.59 29.09 12.42
CA ASN A 5 8.77 29.96 12.40
C ASN A 5 9.77 29.52 11.32
N ASP A 6 10.78 30.34 11.05
CA ASP A 6 11.76 30.12 9.98
C ASP A 6 12.61 28.86 10.19
N LEU A 7 12.99 28.55 11.43
CA LEU A 7 13.76 27.33 11.74
C LEU A 7 12.95 26.07 11.43
N CYS A 8 11.65 26.08 11.75
CA CYS A 8 10.74 25.00 11.42
C CYS A 8 10.51 24.89 9.91
N ALA A 9 10.44 26.01 9.19
CA ALA A 9 10.32 26.01 7.74
C ALA A 9 11.56 25.38 7.09
N GLN A 10 12.77 25.81 7.49
CA GLN A 10 14.03 25.26 6.99
C GLN A 10 14.16 23.76 7.26
N ALA A 11 13.88 23.33 8.50
CA ALA A 11 13.93 21.90 8.84
C ALA A 11 12.91 21.07 8.05
N LEU A 12 11.73 21.62 7.76
CA LEU A 12 10.71 20.95 6.95
C LEU A 12 11.12 20.88 5.48
N ASP A 13 11.75 21.93 4.96
CA ASP A 13 12.29 21.95 3.59
C ASP A 13 13.40 20.93 3.43
N ASP A 14 14.36 20.88 4.36
CA ASP A 14 15.44 19.87 4.38
C ASP A 14 14.87 18.44 4.45
N PHE A 15 13.87 18.22 5.31
CA PHE A 15 13.18 16.93 5.42
C PHE A 15 12.50 16.54 4.11
N ASN A 16 11.77 17.46 3.48
CA ASN A 16 11.08 17.20 2.21
C ASN A 16 12.07 16.94 1.07
N HIS A 17 13.22 17.64 1.07
CA HIS A 17 14.29 17.40 0.11
C HIS A 17 14.83 15.97 0.25
N LEU A 18 15.24 15.57 1.46
CA LEU A 18 15.74 14.21 1.72
C LEU A 18 14.69 13.15 1.40
N LEU A 19 13.42 13.40 1.73
CA LEU A 19 12.33 12.47 1.43
C LEU A 19 12.06 12.35 -0.08
N SER A 20 12.40 13.36 -0.87
CA SER A 20 12.26 13.33 -2.34
C SER A 20 13.33 12.45 -3.03
N GLU A 21 14.44 12.18 -2.34
CA GLU A 21 15.53 11.35 -2.84
C GLU A 21 15.25 9.84 -2.71
N VAL A 22 14.26 9.45 -1.90
CA VAL A 22 13.91 8.05 -1.62
C VAL A 22 12.51 7.69 -2.12
N GLN A 23 12.29 6.39 -2.36
CA GLN A 23 10.94 5.91 -2.62
C GLN A 23 10.11 5.96 -1.33
N GLN A 24 9.18 6.91 -1.22
CA GLN A 24 8.39 7.12 0.02
C GLN A 24 7.58 5.89 0.46
N ALA A 25 7.16 5.02 -0.46
CA ALA A 25 6.47 3.78 -0.11
C ALA A 25 7.39 2.72 0.51
N GLN A 26 8.71 2.87 0.37
CA GLN A 26 9.73 2.01 0.97
C GLN A 26 11.08 2.74 0.93
N ILE A 27 11.42 3.42 2.03
CA ILE A 27 12.52 4.41 2.10
C ILE A 27 13.93 3.87 1.81
N LEU A 28 14.13 2.55 1.72
CA LEU A 28 15.41 1.96 1.35
C LEU A 28 15.59 1.75 -0.16
N LEU A 29 14.59 2.05 -0.97
CA LEU A 29 14.64 1.86 -2.43
C LEU A 29 14.81 3.20 -3.16
N ASP A 30 15.43 3.10 -4.33
CA ASP A 30 15.53 4.21 -5.28
C ASP A 30 14.15 4.59 -5.82
N THR A 31 13.97 5.87 -6.11
CA THR A 31 12.73 6.40 -6.67
C THR A 31 12.45 5.79 -8.06
N CYS A 32 11.31 5.12 -8.18
CA CYS A 32 10.85 4.52 -9.42
C CYS A 32 9.68 5.29 -10.04
N VAL A 33 9.60 5.25 -11.37
CA VAL A 33 8.48 5.83 -12.12
C VAL A 33 7.18 5.16 -11.69
N PHE A 34 6.15 5.98 -11.46
CA PHE A 34 4.81 5.50 -11.14
C PHE A 34 4.19 4.80 -12.35
N ALA A 35 4.19 3.45 -12.32
CA ALA A 35 3.65 2.61 -13.39
C ALA A 35 2.12 2.52 -13.29
N SER A 36 1.43 3.62 -13.63
CA SER A 36 -0.03 3.67 -13.88
C SER A 36 -0.33 4.62 -15.02
N THR A 37 -1.53 4.52 -15.57
CA THR A 37 -2.06 5.37 -16.63
C THR A 37 -2.00 6.85 -16.23
N PRO A 38 -1.48 7.75 -17.08
CA PRO A 38 -1.48 9.19 -16.81
C PRO A 38 -2.91 9.74 -16.68
N ALA A 39 -3.09 10.81 -15.88
CA ALA A 39 -4.39 11.45 -15.65
C ALA A 39 -5.00 12.14 -16.90
N ARG A 40 -4.22 12.28 -17.97
CA ARG A 40 -4.68 12.81 -19.26
C ARG A 40 -4.20 11.87 -20.36
N PRO A 41 -5.08 11.41 -21.26
CA PRO A 41 -4.64 10.74 -22.47
C PRO A 41 -3.80 11.73 -23.28
N GLU A 42 -2.53 11.43 -23.54
CA GLU A 42 -1.88 12.00 -24.70
C GLU A 42 -2.63 11.45 -25.92
N ALA A 43 -3.26 12.35 -26.68
CA ALA A 43 -3.97 11.97 -27.88
C ALA A 43 -2.95 11.55 -28.94
N ASP A 44 -2.55 10.26 -28.98
CA ASP A 44 -2.36 9.57 -30.25
C ASP A 44 -2.13 8.04 -30.13
N SER A 45 -2.71 7.33 -31.11
CA SER A 45 -2.38 6.00 -31.61
C SER A 45 -2.53 4.79 -30.68
N GLY A 46 -3.73 4.17 -30.71
CA GLY A 46 -3.88 2.75 -30.41
C GLY A 46 -2.94 1.93 -31.28
N THR A 47 -1.84 1.44 -30.68
CA THR A 47 -0.86 0.60 -31.34
C THR A 47 -1.05 -0.83 -30.86
N GLU A 48 -1.48 -1.69 -31.78
CA GLU A 48 -1.65 -3.12 -31.53
C GLU A 48 -0.27 -3.74 -31.29
N TYR A 49 0.11 -3.94 -30.02
CA TYR A 49 1.35 -4.64 -29.68
C TYR A 49 1.16 -6.14 -29.91
N SER A 50 1.78 -6.64 -30.98
CA SER A 50 1.99 -8.07 -31.16
C SER A 50 3.04 -8.56 -30.17
N GLY A 51 2.59 -9.05 -29.00
CA GLY A 51 3.46 -9.78 -28.09
C GLY A 51 4.02 -11.02 -28.80
N GLY A 52 5.31 -11.32 -28.61
CA GLY A 52 5.91 -12.54 -29.14
C GLY A 52 5.06 -13.77 -28.80
N ALA A 53 4.85 -14.63 -29.81
CA ALA A 53 3.91 -15.77 -29.82
C ALA A 53 2.43 -15.46 -30.16
N GLY A 54 2.13 -14.40 -30.93
CA GLY A 54 0.81 -14.20 -31.54
C GLY A 54 -0.30 -13.85 -30.55
N ARG A 55 0.06 -13.27 -29.40
CA ARG A 55 -0.91 -12.83 -28.38
C ARG A 55 -1.39 -11.43 -28.70
N ARG A 56 -2.71 -11.27 -28.83
CA ARG A 56 -3.36 -9.97 -28.96
C ARG A 56 -3.47 -9.31 -27.59
N ILE A 57 -2.96 -8.10 -27.49
CA ILE A 57 -3.05 -7.28 -26.28
C ILE A 57 -3.84 -6.03 -26.65
N LEU A 58 -4.94 -5.78 -25.93
CA LEU A 58 -5.65 -4.52 -26.04
C LEU A 58 -4.79 -3.44 -25.36
N VAL A 59 -4.26 -2.51 -26.15
CA VAL A 59 -3.45 -1.40 -25.64
C VAL A 59 -4.19 -0.11 -25.94
N GLY A 60 -4.71 0.53 -24.89
CA GLY A 60 -5.25 1.88 -24.93
C GLY A 60 -4.14 2.86 -24.56
N ASN A 61 -4.01 3.14 -23.26
CA ASN A 61 -3.02 4.06 -22.71
C ASN A 61 -2.03 3.32 -21.80
N PRO A 62 -0.94 2.76 -22.33
CA PRO A 62 -0.01 1.99 -21.50
C PRO A 62 0.68 2.89 -20.46
N PRO A 63 0.98 2.36 -19.25
CA PRO A 63 1.74 3.10 -18.25
C PRO A 63 3.18 3.37 -18.73
N PRO A 64 3.83 4.43 -18.22
CA PRO A 64 5.23 4.70 -18.53
C PRO A 64 6.10 3.52 -18.09
N ARG A 65 7.05 3.13 -18.94
CA ARG A 65 7.93 1.99 -18.68
C ARG A 65 9.00 2.35 -17.63
N PRO A 66 9.04 1.68 -16.47
CA PRO A 66 10.11 1.87 -15.50
C PRO A 66 11.43 1.27 -16.00
N PRO A 67 12.59 1.75 -15.52
CA PRO A 67 13.87 1.07 -15.72
C PRO A 67 13.84 -0.37 -15.21
N PHE A 68 14.65 -1.24 -15.81
CA PHE A 68 14.87 -2.58 -15.27
C PHE A 68 15.50 -2.47 -13.87
N GLY A 69 14.96 -3.22 -12.90
CA GLY A 69 15.36 -3.17 -11.49
C GLY A 69 14.41 -2.37 -10.60
N CYS A 70 13.54 -1.54 -11.18
CA CYS A 70 12.50 -0.86 -10.41
C CYS A 70 11.42 -1.83 -9.91
N VAL A 71 11.01 -1.69 -8.65
CA VAL A 71 9.92 -2.50 -8.08
C VAL A 71 8.60 -2.30 -8.85
N THR A 72 8.38 -1.09 -9.38
CA THR A 72 7.20 -0.76 -10.19
C THR A 72 7.20 -1.43 -11.57
N TYR A 73 8.28 -2.08 -12.00
CA TYR A 73 8.33 -2.80 -13.27
C TYR A 73 7.30 -3.94 -13.31
N GLY A 74 7.05 -4.60 -12.16
CA GLY A 74 6.00 -5.60 -12.05
C GLY A 74 4.62 -5.03 -12.39
N TYR A 75 4.32 -3.81 -11.91
CA TYR A 75 3.07 -3.12 -12.21
C TYR A 75 2.92 -2.77 -13.69
N TYR A 76 4.02 -2.35 -14.33
CA TYR A 76 4.05 -2.12 -15.78
C TYR A 76 3.70 -3.40 -16.55
N LEU A 77 4.27 -4.55 -16.16
CA LEU A 77 3.95 -5.84 -16.77
C LEU A 77 2.50 -6.29 -16.49
N SER A 78 1.96 -5.99 -15.31
CA SER A 78 0.57 -6.31 -14.95
C SER A 78 -0.44 -5.70 -15.91
N TYR A 79 -0.17 -4.51 -16.46
CA TYR A 79 -1.04 -3.89 -17.47
C TYR A 79 -1.17 -4.77 -18.73
N PHE A 80 -0.05 -5.24 -19.27
CA PHE A 80 -0.07 -6.12 -20.46
C PHE A 80 -0.68 -7.48 -20.14
N TRP A 81 -0.35 -8.03 -18.97
CA TRP A 81 -0.91 -9.30 -18.52
C TRP A 81 -2.43 -9.22 -18.39
N ALA A 82 -2.96 -8.19 -17.71
CA ALA A 82 -4.39 -8.04 -17.46
C ALA A 82 -5.20 -7.71 -18.72
N ASN A 83 -4.60 -7.00 -19.69
CA ASN A 83 -5.26 -6.64 -20.95
C ASN A 83 -5.04 -7.64 -22.10
N ALA A 84 -4.23 -8.68 -21.90
CA ALA A 84 -4.10 -9.75 -22.87
C ALA A 84 -5.44 -10.51 -23.00
N GLU A 85 -5.87 -10.76 -24.24
CA GLU A 85 -7.14 -11.43 -24.54
C GLU A 85 -7.26 -12.79 -23.83
N VAL A 86 -6.17 -13.57 -23.83
CA VAL A 86 -6.09 -14.86 -23.14
C VAL A 86 -6.34 -14.73 -21.62
N THR A 87 -5.81 -13.69 -20.98
CA THR A 87 -6.00 -13.45 -19.55
C THR A 87 -7.43 -13.04 -19.27
N ARG A 88 -7.97 -12.11 -20.07
CA ARG A 88 -9.34 -11.62 -19.94
C ARG A 88 -10.35 -12.76 -20.12
N ASN A 89 -10.16 -13.61 -21.11
CA ASN A 89 -10.97 -14.79 -21.35
C ASN A 89 -10.87 -15.79 -20.19
N ALA A 90 -9.64 -16.06 -19.69
CA ALA A 90 -9.43 -16.96 -18.56
C ALA A 90 -10.06 -16.46 -17.24
N LEU A 91 -10.09 -15.14 -17.03
CA LEU A 91 -10.74 -14.50 -15.88
C LEU A 91 -12.24 -14.30 -16.09
N GLY A 92 -12.81 -14.69 -17.23
CA GLY A 92 -14.24 -14.57 -17.53
C GLY A 92 -14.72 -13.13 -17.74
N ILE A 93 -13.83 -12.23 -18.15
CA ILE A 93 -14.18 -10.84 -18.47
C ILE A 93 -14.99 -10.83 -19.78
N LYS A 94 -16.25 -10.40 -19.69
CA LYS A 94 -17.15 -10.37 -20.85
C LYS A 94 -16.73 -9.27 -21.82
N GLU A 95 -16.76 -9.59 -23.11
CA GLU A 95 -16.54 -8.58 -24.15
C GLU A 95 -17.56 -7.44 -24.03
N GLY A 96 -17.09 -6.20 -24.15
CA GLY A 96 -17.90 -4.99 -23.99
C GLY A 96 -18.25 -4.59 -22.54
N SER A 97 -17.88 -5.36 -21.51
CA SER A 97 -18.18 -4.96 -20.12
C SER A 97 -17.20 -3.93 -19.56
N VAL A 98 -15.94 -4.00 -19.97
CA VAL A 98 -14.87 -3.07 -19.62
C VAL A 98 -13.90 -3.02 -20.79
N GLU A 99 -13.52 -1.83 -21.23
CA GLU A 99 -12.64 -1.67 -22.39
C GLU A 99 -11.20 -2.01 -22.03
N GLU A 100 -10.69 -1.38 -20.98
CA GLU A 100 -9.28 -1.47 -20.57
C GLU A 100 -9.18 -1.66 -19.06
N TRP A 101 -8.27 -2.53 -18.64
CA TRP A 101 -7.83 -2.59 -17.26
C TRP A 101 -6.72 -1.56 -17.04
N VAL A 102 -6.89 -0.73 -16.02
CA VAL A 102 -5.87 0.21 -15.54
C VAL A 102 -5.58 -0.06 -14.07
N ARG A 103 -4.32 0.14 -13.63
CA ARG A 103 -3.92 -0.16 -12.24
C ARG A 103 -4.55 0.80 -11.25
N CYS A 104 -4.43 2.10 -11.51
CA CYS A 104 -5.01 3.16 -10.70
C CYS A 104 -5.66 4.20 -11.61
N HIS A 105 -6.94 4.46 -11.34
CA HIS A 105 -7.67 5.62 -11.85
C HIS A 105 -7.14 6.89 -11.16
N ASN A 106 -6.84 7.92 -11.95
CA ASN A 106 -6.13 9.13 -11.51
C ASN A 106 -7.02 10.36 -11.68
N GLY A 107 -8.04 10.48 -10.83
CA GLY A 107 -8.94 11.64 -10.79
C GLY A 107 -10.07 11.60 -11.82
N ASP A 108 -10.22 10.48 -12.54
CA ASP A 108 -11.30 10.24 -13.51
C ASP A 108 -12.53 9.55 -12.89
N LEU A 109 -12.41 9.07 -11.64
CA LEU A 109 -13.55 8.57 -10.88
C LEU A 109 -14.20 9.69 -10.05
N PRO A 110 -15.55 9.72 -9.95
CA PRO A 110 -16.28 10.70 -9.14
C PRO A 110 -16.14 10.36 -7.65
N TYR A 111 -15.01 10.72 -7.04
CA TYR A 111 -14.75 10.52 -5.62
C TYR A 111 -14.73 11.85 -4.87
N THR A 112 -15.53 11.97 -3.81
CA THR A 112 -15.57 13.14 -2.93
C THR A 112 -15.09 12.74 -1.54
N ILE A 113 -14.15 13.50 -0.97
CA ILE A 113 -13.71 13.29 0.42
C ILE A 113 -14.72 13.95 1.35
N ASP A 114 -15.69 13.17 1.81
CA ASP A 114 -16.74 13.59 2.75
C ASP A 114 -16.45 13.15 4.20
N LEU A 115 -15.65 12.09 4.39
CA LEU A 115 -15.22 11.60 5.69
C LEU A 115 -13.76 11.97 5.99
N ARG A 116 -13.55 12.82 7.01
CA ARG A 116 -12.20 13.25 7.43
C ARG A 116 -11.51 12.33 8.43
N SER A 117 -12.25 11.46 9.11
CA SER A 117 -11.70 10.56 10.12
C SER A 117 -12.55 9.30 10.26
N SER A 118 -11.89 8.15 10.39
CA SER A 118 -12.52 6.85 10.64
C SER A 118 -12.51 6.45 12.13
N ILE A 119 -11.98 7.29 13.03
CA ILE A 119 -11.81 6.98 14.47
C ILE A 119 -13.13 6.56 15.11
N GLU A 120 -14.20 7.34 14.89
CA GLU A 120 -15.52 7.07 15.47
C GLU A 120 -16.08 5.72 15.01
N TYR A 121 -15.98 5.43 13.72
CA TYR A 121 -16.43 4.18 13.11
C TYR A 121 -15.64 2.98 13.65
N HIS A 122 -14.31 3.08 13.71
CA HIS A 122 -13.46 2.03 14.28
C HIS A 122 -13.76 1.79 15.75
N ARG A 123 -13.97 2.84 16.54
CA ARG A 123 -14.35 2.71 17.95
C ARG A 123 -15.70 2.01 18.09
N ASN A 124 -16.69 2.37 17.26
CA ASN A 124 -18.00 1.73 17.31
C ASN A 124 -17.92 0.22 17.05
N VAL A 125 -17.24 -0.20 15.98
CA VAL A 125 -17.16 -1.64 15.65
C VAL A 125 -16.29 -2.43 16.63
N THR A 126 -15.19 -1.85 17.13
CA THR A 126 -14.26 -2.58 18.01
C THR A 126 -14.65 -2.53 19.49
N ALA A 127 -15.33 -1.47 19.96
CA ALA A 127 -15.79 -1.37 21.35
C ALA A 127 -17.20 -1.94 21.54
N ASN A 128 -18.16 -1.56 20.69
CA ASN A 128 -19.56 -1.96 20.85
C ASN A 128 -19.85 -3.30 20.14
N GLY A 129 -19.23 -3.52 18.98
CA GLY A 129 -19.43 -4.74 18.19
C GLY A 129 -18.61 -5.95 18.66
N GLY A 130 -17.61 -5.74 19.51
CA GLY A 130 -16.73 -6.81 20.01
C GLY A 130 -15.82 -7.44 18.94
N TYR A 131 -15.70 -6.83 17.77
CA TYR A 131 -14.89 -7.37 16.68
C TYR A 131 -13.40 -7.24 16.98
N ARG A 132 -12.69 -8.36 16.81
CA ARG A 132 -11.23 -8.40 16.88
C ARG A 132 -10.63 -7.64 15.70
N ALA A 133 -9.61 -6.82 15.97
CA ALA A 133 -8.95 -6.01 14.96
C ALA A 133 -7.44 -6.28 14.89
N LEU A 134 -6.92 -6.38 13.67
CA LEU A 134 -5.49 -6.34 13.38
C LEU A 134 -5.19 -5.03 12.64
N VAL A 135 -4.24 -4.28 13.16
CA VAL A 135 -3.68 -3.11 12.50
C VAL A 135 -2.20 -3.39 12.30
N TYR A 136 -1.70 -3.19 11.08
CA TYR A 136 -0.29 -3.41 10.79
C TYR A 136 0.28 -2.33 9.87
N SER A 137 1.59 -2.11 9.98
CA SER A 137 2.31 -1.14 9.17
C SER A 137 3.69 -1.69 8.80
N GLY A 138 4.12 -1.48 7.57
CA GLY A 138 5.55 -1.58 7.25
C GLY A 138 6.31 -0.46 7.96
N ASP A 139 7.42 -0.77 8.62
CA ASP A 139 8.17 0.24 9.38
C ASP A 139 9.02 1.18 8.52
N HIS A 140 9.13 0.91 7.23
CA HIS A 140 9.81 1.74 6.23
C HIS A 140 8.83 2.49 5.30
N ASP A 141 7.53 2.48 5.59
CA ASP A 141 6.55 3.31 4.89
C ASP A 141 6.63 4.76 5.39
N ALA A 142 6.90 5.71 4.48
CA ALA A 142 6.85 7.14 4.77
C ALA A 142 5.54 7.81 4.32
N LEU A 143 4.72 7.16 3.48
CA LEU A 143 3.42 7.70 3.05
C LEU A 143 2.41 7.65 4.20
N VAL A 144 2.35 6.53 4.91
CA VAL A 144 1.52 6.35 6.11
C VAL A 144 2.40 5.76 7.22
N PRO A 145 3.26 6.58 7.85
CA PRO A 145 4.22 6.09 8.83
C PRO A 145 3.54 5.40 10.00
N HIS A 146 4.12 4.29 10.46
CA HIS A 146 3.61 3.52 11.59
C HIS A 146 3.45 4.37 12.87
N LEU A 147 4.22 5.44 13.04
CA LEU A 147 4.06 6.41 14.13
C LEU A 147 2.72 7.15 14.08
N GLY A 148 2.27 7.51 12.87
CA GLY A 148 0.95 8.10 12.64
C GLY A 148 -0.16 7.11 12.96
N THR A 149 0.00 5.85 12.53
CA THR A 149 -0.92 4.77 12.88
C THR A 149 -0.97 4.54 14.39
N GLN A 150 0.16 4.53 15.10
CA GLN A 150 0.17 4.43 16.57
C GLN A 150 -0.52 5.61 17.25
N ALA A 151 -0.34 6.84 16.74
CA ALA A 151 -1.06 8.00 17.25
C ALA A 151 -2.58 7.86 17.05
N TRP A 152 -2.99 7.38 15.87
CA TRP A 152 -4.39 7.04 15.58
C TRP A 152 -4.93 5.97 16.55
N ILE A 153 -4.21 4.87 16.78
CA ILE A 153 -4.66 3.82 17.73
C ILE A 153 -4.77 4.38 19.15
N ARG A 154 -3.78 5.16 19.61
CA ARG A 154 -3.81 5.80 20.93
C ARG A 154 -5.06 6.68 21.10
N SER A 155 -5.51 7.35 20.05
CA SER A 155 -6.72 8.19 20.08
C SER A 155 -8.02 7.40 20.32
N LEU A 156 -8.02 6.07 20.11
CA LEU A 156 -9.18 5.22 20.39
C LEU A 156 -9.41 5.00 21.90
N GLY A 157 -8.39 5.24 22.72
CA GLY A 157 -8.50 5.25 24.19
C GLY A 157 -8.56 3.87 24.84
N PHE A 158 -8.20 2.79 24.15
CA PHE A 158 -8.14 1.45 24.74
C PHE A 158 -6.89 1.28 25.61
N PRO A 159 -7.01 0.73 26.84
CA PRO A 159 -5.87 0.34 27.65
C PRO A 159 -4.99 -0.70 26.96
N VAL A 160 -3.67 -0.58 27.11
CA VAL A 160 -2.71 -1.58 26.66
C VAL A 160 -2.84 -2.83 27.53
N ALA A 161 -2.98 -4.00 26.90
CA ALA A 161 -3.02 -5.30 27.57
C ALA A 161 -1.63 -5.96 27.61
N HIS A 162 -0.89 -5.91 26.50
CA HIS A 162 0.49 -6.33 26.44
C HIS A 162 1.35 -5.25 25.80
N HIS A 163 2.41 -4.86 26.50
CA HIS A 163 3.31 -3.80 26.08
C HIS A 163 4.09 -4.15 24.81
N TRP A 164 4.62 -3.09 24.20
CA TRP A 164 5.48 -3.13 23.02
C TRP A 164 6.62 -4.12 23.18
N ARG A 165 6.68 -5.11 22.29
CA ARG A 165 7.71 -6.16 22.30
C ARG A 165 8.02 -6.60 20.87
N ALA A 166 9.23 -7.10 20.67
CA ALA A 166 9.58 -7.71 19.40
C ALA A 166 8.81 -9.03 19.22
N TRP A 167 8.36 -9.29 17.99
CA TRP A 167 7.86 -10.59 17.59
C TRP A 167 8.84 -11.23 16.61
N HIS A 168 8.89 -12.56 16.60
CA HIS A 168 9.98 -13.29 15.93
C HIS A 168 9.46 -14.29 14.91
N LEU A 169 10.24 -14.43 13.84
CA LEU A 169 10.07 -15.44 12.80
C LEU A 169 11.46 -16.01 12.47
N HIS A 170 11.59 -17.33 12.51
CA HIS A 170 12.88 -18.02 12.27
C HIS A 170 14.05 -17.51 13.13
N GLY A 171 13.78 -17.14 14.39
CA GLY A 171 14.80 -16.65 15.32
C GLY A 171 15.27 -15.21 15.06
N GLN A 172 14.67 -14.50 14.10
CA GLN A 172 14.94 -13.10 13.80
C GLN A 172 13.74 -12.23 14.19
N SER A 173 14.00 -10.97 14.55
CA SER A 173 12.92 -10.00 14.77
C SER A 173 12.22 -9.71 13.44
N ALA A 174 10.92 -9.97 13.40
CA ALA A 174 10.07 -9.70 12.25
C ALA A 174 9.30 -8.36 12.40
N GLY A 175 9.46 -7.70 13.55
CA GLY A 175 8.91 -6.38 13.87
C GLY A 175 8.55 -6.29 15.34
N PHE A 176 7.67 -5.35 15.67
CA PHE A 176 7.19 -5.14 17.03
C PHE A 176 5.68 -5.22 17.11
N THR A 177 5.15 -5.59 18.26
CA THR A 177 3.71 -5.74 18.49
C THR A 177 3.31 -5.22 19.86
N LEU A 178 2.07 -4.73 19.96
CA LEU A 178 1.38 -4.54 21.22
C LEU A 178 -0.09 -4.94 21.07
N THR A 179 -0.73 -5.26 22.18
CA THR A 179 -2.16 -5.57 22.20
C THR A 179 -2.90 -4.67 23.17
N TYR A 180 -4.20 -4.50 22.91
CA TYR A 180 -5.09 -3.68 23.70
C TYR A 180 -6.19 -4.52 24.32
N SER A 181 -6.75 -4.02 25.41
CA SER A 181 -7.80 -4.67 26.21
C SER A 181 -9.08 -5.00 25.43
N ASN A 182 -9.33 -4.38 24.27
CA ASN A 182 -10.44 -4.66 23.39
C ASN A 182 -10.12 -5.71 22.31
N ASN A 183 -9.09 -6.55 22.50
CA ASN A 183 -8.61 -7.53 21.53
C ASN A 183 -8.06 -6.94 20.22
N MET A 184 -7.70 -5.65 20.20
CA MET A 184 -6.96 -5.08 19.09
C MET A 184 -5.47 -5.45 19.18
N THR A 185 -4.90 -5.84 18.05
CA THR A 185 -3.45 -6.06 17.90
C THR A 185 -2.88 -5.02 16.94
N PHE A 186 -1.81 -4.35 17.35
CA PHE A 186 -0.98 -3.57 16.44
C PHE A 186 0.35 -4.29 16.22
N THR A 187 0.86 -4.28 14.99
CA THR A 187 2.21 -4.74 14.72
C THR A 187 2.90 -3.99 13.59
N THR A 188 4.20 -3.78 13.72
CA THR A 188 5.04 -3.40 12.59
C THR A 188 5.60 -4.64 11.91
N ILE A 189 5.81 -4.53 10.60
CA ILE A 189 6.56 -5.49 9.80
C ILE A 189 7.92 -4.86 9.52
N LYS A 190 8.97 -5.44 10.11
CA LYS A 190 10.34 -4.98 9.90
C LYS A 190 10.68 -5.06 8.42
N GLY A 191 11.22 -4.00 7.83
CA GLY A 191 11.56 -3.96 6.41
C GLY A 191 10.37 -3.81 5.46
N GLY A 192 9.14 -3.82 5.97
CA GLY A 192 7.94 -3.64 5.16
C GLY A 192 7.78 -2.20 4.69
N GLY A 193 7.33 -2.03 3.45
CA GLY A 193 6.88 -0.72 2.93
C GLY A 193 5.37 -0.51 3.08
N HIS A 194 4.81 0.39 2.28
CA HIS A 194 3.38 0.73 2.26
C HIS A 194 2.51 -0.50 1.96
N THR A 195 2.86 -1.23 0.90
CA THR A 195 2.33 -2.56 0.58
C THR A 195 3.17 -3.65 1.24
N ALA A 196 3.20 -3.71 2.57
CA ALA A 196 4.11 -4.57 3.33
C ALA A 196 4.30 -6.02 2.79
N PRO A 197 3.24 -6.75 2.34
CA PRO A 197 3.40 -8.10 1.77
C PRO A 197 4.21 -8.18 0.48
N GLU A 198 4.34 -7.08 -0.26
CA GLU A 198 5.17 -7.01 -1.47
C GLU A 198 6.67 -7.02 -1.12
N TYR A 199 7.03 -6.38 -0.01
CA TYR A 199 8.42 -6.25 0.44
C TYR A 199 8.83 -7.39 1.37
N GLU A 200 7.91 -7.86 2.21
CA GLU A 200 8.18 -8.83 3.27
C GLU A 200 7.08 -9.91 3.32
N PRO A 201 6.92 -10.71 2.23
CA PRO A 201 5.80 -11.64 2.08
C PRO A 201 5.74 -12.71 3.17
N GLU A 202 6.89 -13.26 3.55
CA GLU A 202 6.98 -14.31 4.57
C GLU A 202 6.54 -13.80 5.96
N ARG A 203 7.00 -12.60 6.35
CA ARG A 203 6.62 -11.97 7.62
C ARG A 203 5.13 -11.63 7.63
N CYS A 204 4.62 -11.06 6.55
CA CYS A 204 3.19 -10.73 6.43
C CYS A 204 2.32 -12.00 6.46
N PHE A 205 2.73 -13.07 5.79
CA PHE A 205 2.00 -14.34 5.82
C PHE A 205 1.98 -14.96 7.21
N ALA A 206 3.13 -14.96 7.92
CA ALA A 206 3.21 -15.45 9.29
C ALA A 206 2.33 -14.62 10.24
N MET A 207 2.35 -13.28 10.13
CA MET A 207 1.47 -12.40 10.90
C MET A 207 0.00 -12.74 10.65
N PHE A 208 -0.41 -12.80 9.37
CA PHE A 208 -1.79 -13.09 9.01
C PHE A 208 -2.24 -14.46 9.54
N SER A 209 -1.42 -15.50 9.32
CA SER A 209 -1.70 -16.88 9.76
C SER A 209 -1.86 -16.97 11.27
N ARG A 210 -0.91 -16.43 12.03
CA ARG A 210 -0.98 -16.40 13.50
C ARG A 210 -2.22 -15.65 13.97
N TRP A 211 -2.51 -14.49 13.37
CA TRP A 211 -3.68 -13.72 13.74
C TRP A 211 -4.97 -14.51 13.49
N ILE A 212 -5.20 -15.08 12.31
CA ILE A 212 -6.45 -15.82 12.04
C ILE A 212 -6.61 -17.07 12.91
N LEU A 213 -5.51 -17.72 13.31
CA LEU A 213 -5.50 -18.89 14.19
C LEU A 213 -5.58 -18.53 15.68
N GLY A 214 -5.50 -17.26 16.04
CA GLY A 214 -5.49 -16.80 17.43
C GLY A 214 -4.15 -17.05 18.15
N GLU A 215 -3.08 -17.27 17.39
CA GLU A 215 -1.73 -17.46 17.92
C GLU A 215 -1.06 -16.11 18.20
N PRO A 216 -0.20 -16.03 19.24
CA PRO A 216 0.58 -14.83 19.51
C PRO A 216 1.56 -14.50 18.38
N LEU A 217 1.73 -13.20 18.13
CA LEU A 217 2.90 -12.69 17.41
C LEU A 217 4.14 -12.76 18.32
#